data_AF-A0A2A2Q2P6-F1
#
_entry.id   AF-A0A2A2Q2P6-F1
#
_cell.length_a   1.000
_cell.length_b   1.000
_cell.length_c   1.000
_cell.angle_alpha   90.00
_cell.angle_beta   90.00
_cell.angle_gamma   90.00
#
_symmetry.space_group_name_H-M   'P 1'
#
loop_
_entity.id
_entity.type
_entity.pdbx_description
1 polymer ?
#
loop_
_entity_poly.entity_id
_entity_poly.type
_entity_poly.pdbx_seq_one_letter_code
_entity_poly.pdbx_strand_id
1 'polypeptide(L)' 'ELLARLRELRPGLPVVLATGDAGRFNLTAFAADPTVALIEKPFEADQLLAAVGRVLAAAERATA' A
#
# COMPACT_ATOMS: atom_id res chain seq x y z
N GLU A 1 5.91 4.04 -11.52
CA GLU A 1 6.19 5.49 -11.52
C GLU A 1 5.46 6.25 -10.41
N LEU A 2 4.12 6.15 -10.29
CA LEU A 2 3.36 6.89 -9.26
C LEU A 2 3.82 6.66 -7.80
N LEU A 3 3.97 5.40 -7.37
CA LEU A 3 4.36 5.12 -5.98
C LEU A 3 5.77 5.63 -5.64
N ALA A 4 6.72 5.48 -6.56
CA ALA A 4 8.06 6.02 -6.39
C ALA A 4 8.03 7.54 -6.20
N ARG A 5 7.25 8.25 -7.04
CA ARG A 5 7.09 9.70 -6.92
C ARG A 5 6.39 10.12 -5.62
N LEU A 6 5.40 9.35 -5.16
CA LEU A 6 4.76 9.60 -3.86
C LEU A 6 5.74 9.44 -2.70
N ARG A 7 6.67 8.48 -2.77
CA ARG A 7 7.71 8.28 -1.76
C ARG A 7 8.75 9.40 -1.74
N GLU A 8 9.12 9.93 -2.89
CA GLU A 8 9.98 11.12 -2.96
C GLU A 8 9.31 12.33 -2.31
N LEU A 9 8.02 12.53 -2.55
CA LEU A 9 7.28 13.69 -2.03
C LEU A 9 6.91 13.55 -0.56
N ARG A 10 6.49 12.36 -0.12
CA ARG A 10 6.10 12.05 1.26
C ARG A 10 6.57 10.65 1.66
N PRO A 11 7.80 10.51 2.20
CA PRO A 11 8.43 9.23 2.51
C PRO A 11 7.66 8.30 3.47
N GLY A 12 6.73 8.83 4.27
CA GLY A 12 5.93 8.07 5.23
C GLY A 12 4.45 7.95 4.89
N LEU A 13 4.01 8.35 3.68
CA LEU A 13 2.60 8.28 3.31
C LEU A 13 2.13 6.82 3.16
N PRO A 14 1.14 6.34 3.94
CA PRO A 14 0.54 5.03 3.72
C PRO A 14 -0.15 4.95 2.36
N VAL A 15 0.03 3.84 1.66
CA VAL A 15 -0.56 3.64 0.33
C VAL A 15 -1.24 2.28 0.23
N VAL A 16 -2.47 2.27 -0.28
CA VAL A 16 -3.15 1.07 -0.75
C VAL A 16 -3.19 1.10 -2.28
N LEU A 17 -2.53 0.14 -2.91
CA LEU A 17 -2.56 -0.07 -4.36
C LEU A 17 -3.67 -1.04 -4.71
N ALA A 18 -4.52 -0.68 -5.67
CA ALA A 18 -5.60 -1.54 -6.16
C ALA A 18 -5.36 -1.94 -7.62
N THR A 19 -5.11 -3.22 -7.89
CA THR A 19 -4.78 -3.73 -9.24
C THR A 19 -5.75 -4.80 -9.71
N GLY A 20 -6.11 -4.81 -11.00
CA GLY A 20 -6.84 -5.93 -11.62
C GLY A 20 -5.92 -6.97 -12.28
N ASP A 21 -4.61 -6.74 -12.24
CA ASP A 21 -3.59 -7.66 -12.74
C ASP A 21 -2.42 -7.64 -11.74
N ALA A 22 -2.51 -8.51 -10.74
CA ALA A 22 -1.49 -8.63 -9.68
C ALA A 22 -0.14 -9.14 -10.24
N GLY A 23 -0.15 -9.85 -11.37
CA GLY A 23 1.05 -10.43 -11.98
C GLY A 23 1.96 -9.41 -12.69
N ARG A 24 1.41 -8.26 -13.11
CA ARG A 24 2.18 -7.19 -13.76
C ARG A 24 2.80 -6.18 -12.81
N PHE A 25 2.36 -6.10 -11.56
CA PHE A 25 2.93 -5.16 -10.60
C PHE A 25 4.23 -5.74 -10.02
N ASN A 26 5.36 -5.08 -10.30
CA ASN A 26 6.63 -5.43 -9.67
C ASN A 26 6.61 -4.97 -8.20
N LEU A 27 6.05 -5.81 -7.33
CA LEU A 27 5.92 -5.55 -5.89
C LEU A 27 7.24 -5.70 -5.14
N THR A 28 8.27 -6.27 -5.76
CA THR A 28 9.56 -6.56 -5.11
C THR A 28 10.19 -5.31 -4.49
N ALA A 29 9.97 -4.14 -5.10
CA ALA A 29 10.44 -2.86 -4.57
C ALA A 29 9.68 -2.35 -3.33
N PHE A 30 8.48 -2.89 -3.05
CA PHE A 30 7.58 -2.41 -2.01
C PHE A 30 7.15 -3.50 -1.02
N ALA A 31 7.50 -4.76 -1.27
CA ALA A 31 7.14 -5.90 -0.42
C ALA A 31 7.72 -5.78 1.00
N ALA A 32 8.80 -5.01 1.17
CA ALA A 32 9.42 -4.75 2.46
C ALA A 32 8.83 -3.54 3.20
N ASP A 33 7.97 -2.73 2.57
CA ASP A 33 7.41 -1.52 3.19
C ASP A 33 6.06 -1.83 3.86
N PRO A 34 5.99 -1.85 5.20
CA PRO A 34 4.76 -2.18 5.91
C PRO A 34 3.66 -1.12 5.76
N THR A 35 3.99 0.06 5.23
CA THR A 35 3.03 1.15 4.96
C THR A 35 2.44 1.07 3.55
N VAL A 36 2.78 0.03 2.78
CA VAL A 36 2.17 -0.26 1.48
C VAL A 36 1.36 -1.55 1.55
N ALA A 37 0.12 -1.51 1.09
CA ALA A 37 -0.70 -2.69 0.89
C ALA A 37 -1.14 -2.80 -0.58
N LEU A 38 -1.27 -4.04 -1.06
CA LEU A 38 -1.90 -4.35 -2.33
C LEU A 38 -3.27 -4.98 -2.08
N ILE A 39 -4.26 -4.56 -2.89
CA ILE A 39 -5.56 -5.20 -2.99
C ILE A 39 -5.83 -5.54 -4.46
N GLU A 40 -6.28 -6.76 -4.71
CA GLU A 40 -6.67 -7.21 -6.05
C GLU A 40 -8.12 -6.82 -6.33
N LYS A 41 -8.42 -6.41 -7.56
CA LYS A 41 -9.76 -6.12 -8.03
C LYS A 41 -10.35 -7.37 -8.70
N PRO A 42 -11.66 -7.65 -8.52
CA PRO A 42 -12.58 -6.91 -7.66
C PRO A 42 -12.33 -7.20 -6.17
N PHE A 43 -12.66 -6.23 -5.33
CA PHE A 43 -12.62 -6.38 -3.88
C PHE A 43 -13.90 -5.87 -3.25
N GLU A 44 -14.22 -6.45 -2.09
CA GLU A 44 -15.31 -6.06 -1.23
C GLU A 44 -14.89 -4.94 -0.27
N ALA A 45 -15.87 -4.25 0.31
CA ALA A 45 -15.64 -3.08 1.17
C ALA A 45 -14.84 -3.43 2.44
N ASP A 46 -15.07 -4.62 3.01
CA ASP A 46 -14.35 -5.13 4.19
C ASP A 46 -12.87 -5.39 3.88
N GLN A 47 -12.55 -5.89 2.68
CA GLN A 47 -11.18 -6.10 2.23
C GLN A 47 -10.42 -4.76 2.10
N LEU A 48 -11.09 -3.72 1.59
CA LEU A 48 -10.52 -2.38 1.53
C LEU A 48 -10.31 -1.80 2.93
N LEU A 49 -11.30 -1.89 3.81
CA LEU A 49 -11.20 -1.41 5.20
C LEU A 49 -10.05 -2.10 5.94
N ALA A 50 -9.90 -3.41 5.79
CA ALA A 50 -8.80 -4.16 6.37
C ALA A 50 -7.44 -3.71 5.82
N ALA A 51 -7.33 -3.46 4.50
CA ALA A 51 -6.10 -2.96 3.90
C ALA A 51 -5.72 -1.57 4.43
N VAL A 52 -6.68 -0.65 4.52
CA VAL A 52 -6.49 0.70 5.06
C VAL A 52 -6.07 0.63 6.53
N GLY A 53 -6.77 -0.16 7.35
CA GLY A 53 -6.44 -0.32 8.78
C GLY A 53 -5.00 -0.82 8.99
N ARG A 54 -4.54 -1.79 8.19
CA ARG A 54 -3.17 -2.30 8.27
C ARG A 54 -2.12 -1.23 8.00
N VAL A 55 -2.27 -0.46 6.91
CA VAL A 55 -1.26 0.54 6.52
C VAL A 55 -1.24 1.75 7.46
N LEU A 56 -2.40 2.13 8.02
CA LEU A 56 -2.48 3.19 9.04
C LEU A 56 -1.77 2.77 10.33
N ALA A 57 -2.07 1.58 10.85
CA ALA A 57 -1.42 1.06 12.05
C ALA A 57 0.10 0.91 11.86
N ALA A 58 0.56 0.58 10.64
CA ALA A 58 1.99 0.53 10.32
C ALA A 58 2.65 1.91 10.36
N ALA A 59 2.00 2.95 9.82
CA ALA A 59 2.55 4.30 9.86
C ALA A 59 2.56 4.92 11.26
N GLU A 60 1.56 4.63 12.09
CA GLU A 60 1.58 5.03 13.50
C GLU A 60 2.82 4.47 14.23
N ARG A 61 3.12 3.18 14.03
CA ARG A 61 4.31 2.54 14.61
C ARG A 61 5.63 3.09 14.07
N ALA A 62 5.66 3.58 12.84
CA ALA A 62 6.87 4.17 12.24
C ALA A 62 7.14 5.61 12.71
N THR A 63 6.16 6.25 13.34
CA THR A 63 6.25 7.64 13.85
C THR A 63 6.51 7.68 15.37
N ALA A 64 6.28 6.57 16.07
CA ALA A 64 6.54 6.40 17.50
C ALA A 64 8.02 6.07 17.78
#